data_AF-A0A7C2AVN0-F1
#
_entry.id   AF-A0A7C2AVN0-F1
#
_cell.length_a   1.000
_cell.length_b   1.000
_cell.length_c   1.000
_cell.angle_alpha   90.00
_cell.angle_beta   90.00
_cell.angle_gamma   90.00
#
_symmetry.space_group_name_H-M   'P 1'
#
loop_
_entity.id
_entity.type
_entity.pdbx_description
1 polymer ?
#
loop_
_entity_poly.entity_id
_entity_poly.type
_entity_poly.pdbx_seq_one_letter_code
_entity_poly.pdbx_strand_id
1 'polypeptide(L)'
;MIFGAVLLFTWLVLLLRYPSKALPVSLAAAVGLGVVAAFVIWEDSRDEQRLERLQLRVNYAPQQCPTGRPLLVLIDNGNTVSLTELRWKIAAYAPGDTVNLAEDTYTAPRYRGPGDLLPGSQWQDCLPMPPLRPGYRPQTLEFRAERLQGTFSG
;
A
#
# COMPACT_ATOMS: atom_id res chain seq x y z
N MET A 1 -19.00 26.26 -14.54
CA MET A 1 -18.10 27.20 -13.83
C MET A 1 -18.82 28.43 -13.27
N ILE A 2 -19.80 29.02 -13.99
CA ILE A 2 -20.55 30.21 -13.53
C ILE A 2 -21.34 29.96 -12.24
N PHE A 3 -22.01 28.82 -12.11
CA PHE A 3 -22.78 28.48 -10.91
C PHE A 3 -21.93 28.41 -9.64
N GLY A 4 -20.70 27.86 -9.73
CA GLY A 4 -19.76 27.84 -8.61
C GLY A 4 -19.30 29.25 -8.21
N ALA A 5 -19.06 30.12 -9.19
CA ALA A 5 -18.66 31.51 -8.96
C ALA A 5 -19.77 32.33 -8.30
N VAL A 6 -21.02 32.20 -8.77
CA VAL A 6 -22.19 32.88 -8.17
C VAL A 6 -22.39 32.43 -6.73
N LEU A 7 -22.24 31.13 -6.45
CA LEU A 7 -22.42 30.57 -5.11
C LEU A 7 -21.33 31.07 -4.14
N LEU A 8 -20.07 31.12 -4.58
CA LEU A 8 -18.95 31.73 -3.84
C LEU A 8 -19.19 33.22 -3.55
N PHE A 9 -19.64 33.99 -4.55
CA PHE A 9 -19.90 35.41 -4.39
C PHE A 9 -21.05 35.68 -3.42
N THR A 10 -22.12 34.88 -3.51
CA THR A 10 -23.28 34.98 -2.61
C THR A 10 -22.88 34.64 -1.16
N TRP A 11 -22.06 33.61 -0.98
CA TRP A 11 -21.49 33.27 0.33
C TRP A 11 -20.61 34.38 0.90
N LEU A 12 -19.72 34.98 0.09
CA LEU A 12 -18.84 36.07 0.50
C LEU A 12 -19.63 37.33 0.93
N VAL A 13 -20.69 37.67 0.18
CA VAL A 13 -21.60 38.77 0.53
C VAL A 13 -22.33 38.51 1.84
N LEU A 14 -22.81 37.28 2.08
CA LEU A 14 -23.45 36.90 3.35
C LEU A 14 -22.46 36.97 4.53
N LEU A 15 -21.20 36.62 4.31
CA LEU A 15 -20.15 36.62 5.33
C LEU A 15 -19.74 38.05 5.72
N LEU A 16 -19.63 38.98 4.76
CA LEU A 16 -19.38 40.40 5.03
C LEU A 16 -20.60 41.09 5.69
N ARG A 17 -21.82 40.73 5.29
CA ARG A 17 -23.05 41.40 5.75
C ARG A 17 -23.52 40.91 7.12
N TYR A 18 -23.34 39.63 7.43
CA TYR A 18 -23.81 38.98 8.66
C TYR A 18 -22.70 38.16 9.34
N PRO A 19 -21.59 38.80 9.77
CA PRO A 19 -20.45 38.11 10.35
C PRO A 19 -20.82 37.32 11.61
N SER A 20 -21.76 37.81 12.41
CA SER A 20 -22.22 37.13 13.63
C SER A 20 -23.05 35.86 13.38
N LYS A 21 -23.48 35.60 12.13
CA LYS A 21 -24.33 34.46 11.77
C LYS A 21 -23.67 33.50 10.77
N ALA A 22 -22.99 34.03 9.75
CA ALA A 22 -22.37 33.22 8.71
C ALA A 22 -21.00 32.64 9.12
N LEU A 23 -20.25 33.38 9.93
CA LEU A 23 -18.92 32.98 10.41
C LEU A 23 -18.96 31.75 11.34
N PRO A 24 -19.85 31.65 12.35
CA PRO A 24 -19.92 30.45 13.19
C PRO A 24 -20.38 29.20 12.42
N VAL A 25 -21.27 29.35 11.43
CA VAL A 25 -21.71 28.23 10.58
C VAL A 25 -20.55 27.73 9.70
N SER A 26 -19.80 28.66 9.10
CA SER A 26 -18.64 28.30 8.26
C SER A 26 -17.51 27.69 9.08
N LEU A 27 -17.28 28.21 10.30
CA LEU A 27 -16.31 27.65 11.23
C LEU A 27 -16.72 26.23 11.65
N ALA A 28 -17.99 26.01 12.00
CA ALA A 28 -18.50 24.69 12.37
C ALA A 28 -18.35 23.69 11.21
N ALA A 29 -18.63 24.11 9.98
CA ALA A 29 -18.41 23.28 8.79
C ALA A 29 -16.92 22.96 8.57
N ALA A 30 -16.03 23.95 8.70
CA ALA A 30 -14.59 23.76 8.56
C ALA A 30 -14.03 22.83 9.65
N VAL A 31 -14.48 22.97 10.90
CA VAL A 31 -14.12 22.08 12.01
C VAL A 31 -14.61 20.66 11.72
N GLY A 32 -15.87 20.49 11.27
CA GLY A 32 -16.41 19.19 10.91
C GLY A 32 -15.60 18.49 9.81
N LEU A 33 -15.25 19.23 8.75
CA LEU A 33 -14.39 18.72 7.67
C LEU A 33 -12.98 18.38 8.19
N GLY A 34 -12.43 19.22 9.08
CA GLY A 34 -11.12 18.98 9.71
C GLY A 34 -11.10 17.71 10.56
N VAL A 35 -12.16 17.44 11.34
CA VAL A 35 -12.28 16.22 12.13
C VAL A 35 -12.35 14.98 11.22
N VAL A 36 -13.13 15.01 10.15
CA VAL A 36 -13.22 13.88 9.20
C VAL A 36 -11.87 13.64 8.54
N ALA A 37 -11.20 14.69 8.07
CA ALA A 37 -9.87 14.56 7.47
C ALA A 37 -8.84 14.00 8.46
N ALA A 38 -8.84 14.48 9.71
CA ALA A 38 -7.95 13.98 10.75
C ALA A 38 -8.22 12.50 11.08
N PHE A 39 -9.49 12.08 11.10
CA PHE A 39 -9.87 10.70 11.35
C PHE A 39 -9.35 9.76 10.23
N VAL A 40 -9.53 10.16 8.97
CA VAL A 40 -9.03 9.40 7.81
C VAL A 40 -7.50 9.26 7.84
N ILE A 41 -6.78 10.34 8.14
CA ILE A 41 -5.31 10.31 8.24
C ILE A 41 -4.84 9.39 9.37
N TRP A 42 -5.55 9.39 10.50
CA TRP A 42 -5.20 8.55 11.64
C TRP A 42 -5.39 7.05 11.35
N GLU A 43 -6.48 6.68 10.66
CA GLU A 43 -6.74 5.31 10.23
C GLU A 43 -5.64 4.80 9.27
N ASP A 44 -5.30 5.61 8.26
CA ASP A 44 -4.26 5.31 7.27
C ASP A 44 -2.89 5.10 7.94
N SER A 45 -2.52 5.98 8.88
CA SER A 45 -1.23 5.91 9.58
C SER A 45 -1.06 4.66 10.45
N ARG A 46 -2.15 4.06 10.95
CA ARG A 46 -2.07 2.86 11.78
C ARG A 46 -1.76 1.60 10.98
N ASP A 47 -2.22 1.54 9.74
CA ASP A 47 -2.00 0.37 8.90
C ASP A 47 -0.60 0.38 8.28
N GLU A 48 -0.09 1.56 7.88
CA GLU A 48 1.29 1.72 7.41
C GLU A 48 2.31 1.28 8.48
N GLN A 49 2.13 1.68 9.74
CA GLN A 49 3.04 1.28 10.83
C GLN A 49 3.06 -0.22 11.10
N ARG A 50 1.96 -0.94 10.83
CA ARG A 50 1.89 -2.40 10.99
C ARG A 50 2.57 -3.12 9.81
N LEU A 51 2.47 -2.54 8.61
CA LEU A 51 3.18 -3.00 7.42
C LEU A 51 4.70 -2.82 7.56
N GLU A 52 5.17 -1.75 8.21
CA GLU A 52 6.61 -1.55 8.47
C GLU A 52 7.23 -2.63 9.37
N ARG A 53 6.44 -3.21 10.29
CA ARG A 53 6.89 -4.32 11.16
C ARG A 53 6.82 -5.68 10.47
N LEU A 54 6.15 -5.78 9.33
CA LEU A 54 6.10 -6.98 8.52
C LEU A 54 7.35 -7.03 7.64
N GLN A 55 8.27 -7.96 7.94
CA GLN A 55 9.46 -8.11 7.11
C GLN A 55 9.18 -9.11 5.99
N LEU A 56 9.14 -8.63 4.75
CA LEU A 56 9.00 -9.47 3.57
C LEU A 56 10.29 -9.46 2.75
N ARG A 57 10.91 -10.63 2.63
CA ARG A 57 12.13 -10.85 1.86
C ARG A 57 11.82 -11.75 0.66
N VAL A 58 12.25 -11.33 -0.53
CA VAL A 58 12.12 -12.10 -1.78
C VAL A 58 13.51 -12.33 -2.33
N ASN A 59 13.90 -13.59 -2.51
CA ASN A 59 15.21 -13.96 -3.04
C ASN A 59 15.06 -14.88 -4.25
N TYR A 60 15.92 -14.70 -5.25
CA TYR A 60 16.03 -15.64 -6.35
C TYR A 60 16.85 -16.87 -5.90
N ALA A 61 16.16 -18.00 -5.69
CA ALA A 61 16.73 -19.23 -5.13
C ALA A 61 16.29 -20.48 -5.94
N PRO A 62 16.65 -20.58 -7.23
CA PRO A 62 16.22 -21.69 -8.09
C PRO A 62 16.73 -23.06 -7.64
N GLN A 63 17.74 -23.11 -6.77
CA GLN A 63 18.27 -24.35 -6.20
C GLN A 63 17.45 -24.87 -5.02
N GLN A 64 16.74 -23.99 -4.31
CA GLN A 64 15.94 -24.34 -3.13
C GLN A 64 14.46 -24.51 -3.45
N CYS A 65 14.02 -23.93 -4.58
CA CYS A 65 12.63 -23.95 -5.01
C CYS A 65 12.39 -24.88 -6.21
N PRO A 66 11.15 -25.39 -6.38
CA PRO A 66 10.80 -26.23 -7.50
C PRO A 66 10.79 -25.48 -8.84
N THR A 67 10.88 -26.23 -9.93
CA THR A 67 10.84 -25.70 -11.30
C THR A 67 9.58 -24.89 -11.54
N GLY A 68 9.75 -23.68 -12.12
CA GLY A 68 8.66 -22.75 -12.38
C GLY A 68 8.32 -21.81 -11.21
N ARG A 69 8.91 -22.00 -10.02
CA ARG A 69 8.73 -21.12 -8.86
C ARG A 69 10.05 -20.71 -8.19
N PRO A 70 10.97 -20.05 -8.91
CA PRO A 70 12.35 -19.87 -8.45
C PRO A 70 12.54 -18.78 -7.37
N LEU A 71 11.47 -18.10 -6.95
CA LEU A 71 11.55 -17.03 -5.94
C LEU A 71 11.19 -17.58 -4.58
N LEU A 72 12.14 -17.58 -3.64
CA LEU A 72 11.88 -17.88 -2.24
C LEU A 72 11.39 -16.60 -1.54
N VAL A 73 10.21 -16.68 -0.94
CA VAL A 73 9.65 -15.60 -0.12
C VAL A 73 9.64 -16.04 1.33
N LEU A 74 10.07 -15.11 2.19
CA LEU A 74 10.02 -15.24 3.64
C LEU A 74 9.27 -14.03 4.20
N ILE A 75 8.22 -14.30 4.97
CA ILE A 75 7.42 -13.30 5.67
C ILE A 75 7.60 -13.53 7.16
N ASP A 76 7.97 -12.47 7.87
CA ASP A 76 8.05 -12.45 9.33
C ASP A 76 7.02 -11.44 9.86
N ASN A 77 6.08 -11.94 10.67
CA ASN A 77 5.09 -11.09 11.32
C ASN A 77 5.64 -10.57 12.67
N GLY A 78 6.41 -9.50 12.63
CA GLY A 78 6.90 -8.80 13.83
C GLY A 78 5.85 -8.01 14.60
N ASN A 79 4.56 -8.10 14.23
CA ASN A 79 3.48 -7.44 14.95
C ASN A 79 3.01 -8.26 16.17
N THR A 80 2.26 -7.60 17.05
CA THR A 80 1.58 -8.23 18.19
C THR A 80 0.18 -8.76 17.85
N VAL A 81 -0.22 -8.65 16.58
CA VAL A 81 -1.54 -9.06 16.05
C VAL A 81 -1.36 -10.02 14.87
N SER A 82 -2.34 -10.89 14.66
CA SER A 82 -2.32 -11.84 13.55
C SER A 82 -2.53 -11.10 12.23
N LEU A 83 -1.74 -11.43 11.22
CA LEU A 83 -1.99 -11.02 9.83
C LEU A 83 -3.02 -11.97 9.24
N THR A 84 -4.12 -11.46 8.68
CA THR A 84 -5.25 -12.29 8.19
C THR A 84 -5.26 -12.37 6.66
N GLU A 85 -5.02 -11.28 5.97
CA GLU A 85 -4.81 -11.24 4.52
C GLU A 85 -3.55 -10.45 4.19
N LEU A 86 -2.79 -10.91 3.19
CA LEU A 86 -1.70 -10.14 2.62
C LEU A 86 -1.65 -10.32 1.11
N ARG A 87 -1.55 -9.20 0.40
CA ARG A 87 -1.37 -9.12 -1.05
C ARG A 87 -0.19 -8.23 -1.36
N TRP A 88 0.58 -8.59 -2.37
CA TRP A 88 1.70 -7.78 -2.84
C TRP A 88 1.93 -8.00 -4.33
N LYS A 89 2.78 -7.16 -4.90
CA LYS A 89 3.37 -7.38 -6.22
C LYS A 89 4.87 -7.62 -6.06
N ILE A 90 5.46 -8.37 -6.98
CA ILE A 90 6.91 -8.53 -7.03
C ILE A 90 7.44 -7.58 -8.11
N ALA A 91 8.34 -6.70 -7.69
CA ALA A 91 9.14 -5.86 -8.58
C ALA A 91 10.52 -6.49 -8.76
N ALA A 92 11.16 -6.19 -9.89
CA ALA A 92 12.50 -6.64 -10.20
C ALA A 92 13.35 -5.45 -10.65
N TYR A 93 14.51 -5.28 -10.04
CA TYR A 93 15.41 -4.16 -10.29
C TYR A 93 16.78 -4.66 -10.72
N ALA A 94 17.42 -3.95 -11.65
CA ALA A 94 18.85 -4.12 -11.83
C ALA A 94 19.58 -3.51 -10.63
N PRO A 95 20.73 -4.07 -10.20
CA PRO A 95 21.50 -3.53 -9.08
C PRO A 95 21.85 -2.05 -9.30
N GLY A 96 21.46 -1.19 -8.37
CA GLY A 96 21.66 0.27 -8.46
C GLY A 96 20.68 1.03 -9.35
N ASP A 97 19.71 0.34 -9.97
CA ASP A 97 18.65 0.93 -10.78
C ASP A 97 17.35 1.06 -9.97
N THR A 98 16.49 1.98 -10.39
CA THR A 98 15.15 2.23 -9.82
C THR A 98 14.04 1.91 -10.81
N VAL A 99 14.37 1.52 -12.04
CA VAL A 99 13.39 1.09 -13.03
C VAL A 99 12.90 -0.32 -12.71
N ASN A 100 11.59 -0.45 -12.47
CA ASN A 100 10.97 -1.76 -12.31
C ASN A 100 10.91 -2.49 -13.66
N LEU A 101 11.59 -3.63 -13.71
CA LEU A 101 11.70 -4.51 -14.87
C LEU A 101 10.63 -5.62 -14.87
N ALA A 102 9.88 -5.79 -13.78
CA ALA A 102 8.73 -6.66 -13.74
C ALA A 102 7.55 -6.00 -14.47
N GLU A 103 6.90 -6.75 -15.35
CA GLU A 103 5.77 -6.26 -16.13
C GLU A 103 4.45 -6.56 -15.41
N ASP A 104 3.61 -5.53 -15.28
CA ASP A 104 2.26 -5.63 -14.73
C ASP A 104 1.26 -6.00 -15.85
N THR A 105 1.42 -7.20 -16.41
CA THR A 105 0.54 -7.73 -17.46
C THR A 105 -0.68 -8.44 -16.88
N TYR A 106 -1.70 -8.67 -17.70
CA TYR A 106 -2.88 -9.46 -17.29
C TYR A 106 -2.53 -10.89 -16.83
N THR A 107 -1.43 -11.45 -17.33
CA THR A 107 -0.93 -12.78 -16.99
C THR A 107 -0.01 -12.80 -15.76
N ALA A 108 0.25 -11.64 -15.15
CA ALA A 108 1.10 -11.57 -13.97
C ALA A 108 0.49 -12.36 -12.78
N PRO A 109 1.29 -13.18 -12.07
CA PRO A 109 0.80 -13.93 -10.92
C PRO A 109 0.27 -13.01 -9.81
N ARG A 110 -0.83 -13.42 -9.17
CA ARG A 110 -1.33 -12.75 -7.96
C ARG A 110 -0.71 -13.40 -6.73
N TYR A 111 0.20 -12.68 -6.08
CA TYR A 111 0.86 -13.17 -4.87
C TYR A 111 -0.01 -12.90 -3.64
N ARG A 112 -0.19 -13.94 -2.83
CA ARG A 112 -0.97 -13.92 -1.59
C ARG A 112 -0.20 -14.59 -0.48
N GLY A 113 -0.38 -14.08 0.73
CA GLY A 113 0.27 -14.57 1.94
C GLY A 113 -0.38 -15.85 2.46
N PRO A 114 0.15 -16.38 3.58
CA PRO A 114 -0.34 -17.62 4.22
C PRO A 114 -1.76 -17.55 4.78
N GLY A 115 -2.42 -16.39 4.73
CA GLY A 115 -3.62 -16.12 5.53
C GLY A 115 -3.22 -15.80 6.97
N ASP A 116 -3.89 -16.42 7.94
CA ASP A 116 -3.68 -16.25 9.38
C ASP A 116 -2.24 -16.57 9.82
N LEU A 117 -1.37 -15.55 9.80
CA LEU A 117 0.00 -15.61 10.31
C LEU A 117 0.05 -15.00 11.70
N LEU A 118 0.28 -15.84 12.71
CA LEU A 118 0.30 -15.47 14.11
C LEU A 118 1.36 -14.39 14.44
N PRO A 119 1.19 -13.63 15.53
CA PRO A 119 2.21 -12.71 16.02
C PRO A 119 3.55 -13.39 16.26
N GLY A 120 4.65 -12.80 15.79
CA GLY A 120 6.01 -13.30 15.94
C GLY A 120 6.32 -14.58 15.15
N SER A 121 5.41 -15.02 14.27
CA SER A 121 5.61 -16.22 13.46
C SER A 121 6.14 -15.88 12.07
N GLN A 122 6.78 -16.87 11.45
CA GLN A 122 7.33 -16.78 10.11
C GLN A 122 6.65 -17.75 9.16
N TRP A 123 6.57 -17.36 7.90
CA TRP A 123 6.11 -18.20 6.81
C TRP A 123 7.05 -18.09 5.62
N GLN A 124 7.23 -19.20 4.91
CA GLN A 124 8.03 -19.29 3.71
C GLN A 124 7.30 -20.04 2.61
N ASP A 125 7.46 -19.60 1.37
CA ASP A 125 6.95 -20.30 0.19
C ASP A 125 7.77 -19.95 -1.06
N CYS A 126 7.68 -20.81 -2.07
CA CYS A 126 8.29 -20.62 -3.38
C CYS A 126 7.24 -20.10 -4.37
N LEU A 127 7.55 -18.97 -5.02
CA LEU A 127 6.63 -18.24 -5.88
C LEU A 127 7.09 -18.21 -7.34
N PRO A 128 6.14 -18.19 -8.30
CA PRO A 128 6.46 -17.99 -9.71
C PRO A 128 7.04 -16.59 -9.94
N MET A 129 7.93 -16.49 -10.91
CA MET A 129 8.51 -15.22 -11.31
C MET A 129 7.49 -14.37 -12.08
N PRO A 130 7.45 -13.04 -11.89
CA PRO A 130 6.66 -12.18 -12.77
C PRO A 130 7.28 -12.16 -14.18
N PRO A 131 6.49 -11.86 -15.23
CA PRO A 131 7.08 -11.59 -16.53
C PRO A 131 8.04 -10.41 -16.42
N LEU A 132 9.23 -10.56 -17.02
CA LEU A 132 10.28 -9.54 -17.00
C LEU A 132 10.42 -8.93 -18.39
N ARG A 133 10.78 -7.65 -18.43
CA ARG A 133 11.20 -6.99 -19.66
C ARG A 133 12.32 -7.79 -20.34
N PRO A 134 12.31 -7.93 -21.68
CA PRO A 134 13.29 -8.71 -22.40
C PRO A 134 14.71 -8.13 -22.22
N GLY A 135 15.72 -9.01 -22.25
CA GLY A 135 17.14 -8.63 -22.18
C GLY A 135 17.79 -8.76 -20.82
N TYR A 136 17.03 -9.03 -19.75
CA TYR A 136 17.56 -9.19 -18.39
C TYR A 136 17.59 -10.65 -17.94
N ARG A 137 18.66 -11.03 -17.23
CA ARG A 137 18.80 -12.36 -16.64
C ARG A 137 18.26 -12.32 -15.20
N PRO A 138 17.38 -13.24 -14.79
CA PRO A 138 16.81 -13.16 -13.45
C PRO A 138 17.83 -13.21 -12.30
N GLN A 139 18.91 -13.98 -12.47
CA GLN A 139 19.98 -14.11 -11.47
C GLN A 139 20.78 -12.83 -11.22
N THR A 140 20.68 -11.83 -12.09
CA THR A 140 21.36 -10.54 -11.92
C THR A 140 20.41 -9.47 -11.38
N LEU A 141 19.17 -9.81 -11.04
CA LEU A 141 18.16 -8.87 -10.59
C LEU A 141 17.92 -8.99 -9.08
N GLU A 142 17.55 -7.87 -8.49
CA GLU A 142 17.05 -7.79 -7.13
C GLU A 142 15.52 -7.81 -7.14
N PHE A 143 14.94 -8.82 -6.51
CA PHE A 143 13.49 -8.94 -6.38
C PHE A 143 13.04 -8.33 -5.06
N ARG A 144 11.97 -7.52 -5.11
CA ARG A 144 11.40 -6.86 -3.93
C ARG A 144 9.89 -6.98 -3.95
N ALA A 145 9.27 -7.10 -2.79
CA ALA A 145 7.82 -6.96 -2.70
C ALA A 145 7.45 -5.48 -2.63
N GLU A 146 6.43 -5.10 -3.39
CA GLU A 146 5.90 -3.75 -3.44
C GLU A 146 4.39 -3.77 -3.37
N ARG A 147 3.80 -2.60 -3.08
CA ARG A 147 2.35 -2.42 -2.93
C ARG A 147 1.76 -3.45 -1.97
N LEU A 148 2.42 -3.60 -0.82
CA LEU A 148 1.97 -4.46 0.26
C LEU A 148 0.61 -3.95 0.75
N GLN A 149 -0.38 -4.82 0.75
CA GLN A 149 -1.72 -4.57 1.26
C GLN A 149 -2.03 -5.71 2.22
N GLY A 150 -2.11 -5.39 3.52
CA GLY A 150 -2.35 -6.38 4.56
C GLY A 150 -3.54 -5.97 5.42
N THR A 151 -4.24 -6.97 5.95
CA THR A 151 -5.23 -6.79 7.01
C THR A 151 -4.78 -7.58 8.23
N PHE A 152 -5.02 -7.01 9.41
CA PHE A 152 -4.63 -7.60 10.69
C PHE A 152 -5.87 -7.81 11.56
N SER A 153 -5.81 -8.78 12.48
CA SER A 153 -6.84 -8.96 13.50
C SER A 153 -6.91 -7.72 14.38
N GLY A 154 -8.11 -7.14 14.51
CA GLY A 154 -8.39 -5.97 15.34
C GLY A 154 -8.43 -6.26 16.84
#